data_AF-A0A9X5FBG4-F1
#
_entry.id   AF-A0A9X5FBG4-F1
#
_cell.length_a   1.000
_cell.length_b   1.000
_cell.length_c   1.000
_cell.angle_alpha   90.00
_cell.angle_beta   90.00
_cell.angle_gamma   90.00
#
_symmetry.space_group_name_H-M   'P 1'
#
loop_
_entity.id
_entity.type
_entity.pdbx_description
1 polymer ?
#
loop_
_entity_poly.entity_id
_entity_poly.type
_entity_poly.pdbx_seq_one_letter_code
_entity_poly.pdbx_strand_id
1 'polypeptide(L)'
;MAGHSKWANTKHRKAAQDAKRGKIFTKIIRELVTAARLGGGDPASNPRLRAAVDKALSNNMTRDTLNRAIARGVGGDEDANMETIIYEGYGPGGTAVMVECLSDNRNRTVAEVRHAFTKTGGNLGTDGSVSYLFSKKGVISFEKGDEDVIMEAALEAGAEDVVTFDDGAIDVYTAWEEMGAVRDALEAAGLKADNAEVSMIPSTKADMDAETAPKLLRLIDMLEDCDDVQEVYHNGEISDEVAATL
;
A
#
# COMPACT_ATOMS: atom_id res chain seq x y z
N MET A 1 0.96 -11.76 -26.83
CA MET A 1 0.79 -10.72 -25.80
C MET A 1 1.74 -11.11 -24.69
N ALA A 2 2.56 -10.19 -24.20
CA ALA A 2 3.34 -10.44 -22.99
C ALA A 2 2.33 -10.65 -21.84
N GLY A 3 2.54 -11.67 -21.01
CA GLY A 3 1.65 -11.96 -19.89
C GLY A 3 1.71 -10.86 -18.83
N HIS A 4 0.60 -10.68 -18.13
CA HIS A 4 0.47 -9.76 -16.99
C HIS A 4 0.21 -10.58 -15.73
N SER A 5 1.27 -11.16 -15.17
CA SER A 5 1.18 -11.83 -13.87
C SER A 5 1.13 -10.83 -12.73
N LYS A 6 0.43 -11.17 -11.65
CA LYS A 6 0.51 -10.38 -10.41
C LYS A 6 1.91 -10.42 -9.82
N TRP A 7 2.59 -11.55 -9.99
CA TRP A 7 3.96 -11.74 -9.55
C TRP A 7 4.95 -10.76 -10.20
N ALA A 8 4.84 -10.47 -11.50
CA ALA A 8 5.74 -9.54 -12.19
C ALA A 8 5.76 -8.14 -11.57
N ASN A 9 4.60 -7.65 -11.12
CA ASN A 9 4.49 -6.35 -10.46
C ASN A 9 4.99 -6.36 -9.00
N THR A 10 4.91 -7.49 -8.28
CA THR A 10 5.15 -7.54 -6.83
C THR A 10 6.51 -8.13 -6.43
N LYS A 11 7.12 -8.98 -7.27
CA LYS A 11 8.35 -9.73 -7.00
C LYS A 11 9.50 -8.86 -6.46
N HIS A 12 9.81 -7.78 -7.16
CA HIS A 12 10.98 -6.93 -6.86
C HIS A 12 10.79 -6.11 -5.58
N ARG A 13 9.55 -5.72 -5.28
CA ARG A 13 9.20 -5.01 -4.04
C ARG A 13 9.33 -5.93 -2.81
N LYS A 14 8.87 -7.18 -2.92
CA LYS A 14 8.89 -8.15 -1.79
C LYS A 14 10.31 -8.43 -1.28
N ALA A 15 11.28 -8.61 -2.19
CA ALA A 15 12.68 -8.86 -1.82
C ALA A 15 13.33 -7.66 -1.10
N ALA A 16 13.03 -6.43 -1.53
CA ALA A 16 13.56 -5.20 -0.91
C ALA A 16 12.93 -4.94 0.47
N GLN A 17 11.65 -5.27 0.64
CA GLN A 17 10.92 -5.07 1.90
C GLN A 17 11.48 -5.91 3.06
N ASP A 18 11.92 -7.14 2.81
CA ASP A 18 12.51 -8.00 3.85
C ASP A 18 13.78 -7.38 4.44
N ALA A 19 14.62 -6.75 3.60
CA ALA A 19 15.82 -6.03 4.05
C ALA A 19 15.48 -4.75 4.85
N LYS A 20 14.28 -4.19 4.65
CA LYS A 20 13.80 -2.95 5.27
C LYS A 20 12.83 -3.20 6.44
N ARG A 21 12.69 -4.44 6.95
CA ARG A 21 11.72 -4.81 8.00
C ARG A 21 11.74 -3.89 9.23
N GLY A 22 12.92 -3.47 9.68
CA GLY A 22 13.05 -2.53 10.81
C GLY A 22 12.41 -1.16 10.54
N LYS A 23 12.57 -0.63 9.31
CA LYS A 23 11.92 0.62 8.88
C LYS A 23 10.41 0.43 8.79
N ILE A 24 9.95 -0.68 8.21
CA ILE A 24 8.53 -1.01 8.09
C ILE A 24 7.86 -1.04 9.47
N PHE A 25 8.47 -1.73 10.45
CA PHE A 25 7.96 -1.76 11.83
C PHE A 25 7.88 -0.37 12.44
N THR A 26 8.90 0.46 12.23
CA THR A 26 8.91 1.83 12.74
C THR A 26 7.80 2.67 12.13
N LYS A 27 7.55 2.55 10.82
CA LYS A 27 6.47 3.24 10.11
C LYS A 27 5.09 2.79 10.63
N ILE A 28 4.86 1.49 10.74
CA ILE A 28 3.62 0.93 11.30
C ILE A 28 3.38 1.43 12.73
N ILE A 29 4.42 1.47 13.57
CA ILE A 29 4.30 1.99 14.95
C ILE A 29 3.86 3.46 14.95
N ARG A 30 4.41 4.30 14.06
CA ARG A 30 4.00 5.71 13.96
C ARG A 30 2.53 5.82 13.52
N GLU A 31 2.11 5.02 12.55
CA GLU A 31 0.72 5.01 12.08
C GLU A 31 -0.24 4.54 13.17
N LEU A 32 0.09 3.49 13.94
CA LEU A 32 -0.73 3.03 15.07
C LEU A 32 -0.92 4.12 16.13
N VAL A 33 0.16 4.83 16.49
CA VAL A 33 0.11 5.94 17.46
C VAL A 33 -0.76 7.08 16.92
N THR A 34 -0.53 7.51 15.68
CA THR A 34 -1.28 8.62 15.08
C THR A 34 -2.75 8.29 14.91
N ALA A 35 -3.08 7.09 14.42
CA ALA A 35 -4.46 6.65 14.26
C ALA A 35 -5.19 6.60 15.61
N ALA A 36 -4.55 6.04 16.65
CA ALA A 36 -5.13 5.98 18.00
C ALA A 36 -5.31 7.36 18.63
N ARG A 37 -4.39 8.31 18.37
CA ARG A 37 -4.51 9.69 18.83
C ARG A 37 -5.65 10.44 18.16
N LEU A 38 -5.82 10.27 16.85
CA LEU A 38 -6.83 11.02 16.07
C LEU A 38 -8.25 10.49 16.24
N GLY A 39 -8.42 9.17 16.38
CA GLY A 39 -9.73 8.51 16.37
C GLY A 39 -10.04 7.65 17.60
N GLY A 40 -9.19 7.68 18.62
CA GLY A 40 -9.31 6.85 19.82
C GLY A 40 -8.70 5.46 19.65
N GLY A 41 -8.42 4.79 20.77
CA GLY A 41 -7.68 3.52 20.82
C GLY A 41 -8.47 2.25 20.56
N ASP A 42 -9.74 2.36 20.17
CA ASP A 42 -10.60 1.22 19.85
C ASP A 42 -10.69 1.00 18.33
N PRO A 43 -10.09 -0.08 17.77
CA PRO A 43 -10.19 -0.40 16.35
C PRO A 43 -11.63 -0.69 15.86
N ALA A 44 -12.57 -1.01 16.77
CA ALA A 44 -13.96 -1.22 16.40
C ALA A 44 -14.66 0.09 16.00
N SER A 45 -14.31 1.21 16.63
CA SER A 45 -14.87 2.54 16.33
C SER A 45 -13.95 3.41 15.46
N ASN A 46 -12.71 2.98 15.21
CA ASN A 46 -11.70 3.75 14.47
C ASN A 46 -11.20 2.95 13.24
N PRO A 47 -11.78 3.19 12.03
CA PRO A 47 -11.40 2.48 10.81
C PRO A 47 -9.92 2.66 10.42
N ARG A 48 -9.33 3.84 10.67
CA ARG A 48 -7.90 4.09 10.41
C ARG A 48 -7.03 3.22 11.31
N LEU A 49 -7.37 3.13 12.60
CA LEU A 49 -6.65 2.27 13.53
C LEU A 49 -6.84 0.78 13.19
N ARG A 50 -8.02 0.37 12.74
CA ARG A 50 -8.27 -1.00 12.26
C ARG A 50 -7.32 -1.37 11.12
N ALA A 51 -7.26 -0.54 10.07
CA ALA A 51 -6.36 -0.77 8.95
C ALA A 51 -4.88 -0.83 9.40
N ALA A 52 -4.47 0.04 10.33
CA ALA A 52 -3.11 0.02 10.90
C ALA A 52 -2.82 -1.27 11.70
N VAL A 53 -3.80 -1.77 12.46
CA VAL A 53 -3.71 -3.04 13.20
C VAL A 53 -3.62 -4.23 12.25
N ASP A 54 -4.48 -4.29 11.23
CA ASP A 54 -4.45 -5.35 10.22
C ASP A 54 -3.08 -5.38 9.54
N LYS A 55 -2.58 -4.22 9.09
CA LYS A 55 -1.25 -4.10 8.49
C LYS A 55 -0.12 -4.53 9.42
N ALA A 56 -0.21 -4.19 10.71
CA ALA A 56 0.76 -4.62 11.71
C ALA A 56 0.79 -6.15 11.85
N LEU A 57 -0.38 -6.80 11.87
CA LEU A 57 -0.50 -8.25 11.97
C LEU A 57 0.01 -8.96 10.71
N SER A 58 -0.32 -8.46 9.52
CA SER A 58 0.21 -8.97 8.24
C SER A 58 1.74 -8.88 8.16
N ASN A 59 2.34 -7.90 8.85
CA ASN A 59 3.80 -7.76 8.98
C ASN A 59 4.40 -8.51 10.19
N ASN A 60 3.64 -9.42 10.82
CA ASN A 60 4.05 -10.23 11.96
C ASN A 60 4.48 -9.40 13.20
N MET A 61 3.88 -8.22 13.42
CA MET A 61 4.07 -7.46 14.66
C MET A 61 3.33 -8.15 15.81
N THR A 62 3.96 -8.27 16.98
CA THR A 62 3.33 -8.91 18.13
C THR A 62 2.19 -8.06 18.70
N ARG A 63 1.17 -8.73 19.24
CA ARG A 63 0.04 -8.09 19.94
C ARG A 63 0.50 -7.16 21.06
N ASP A 64 1.56 -7.53 21.78
CA ASP A 64 2.15 -6.65 22.81
C ASP A 64 2.68 -5.34 22.22
N THR A 65 3.45 -5.41 21.12
CA THR A 65 4.04 -4.23 20.48
C THR A 65 2.96 -3.29 19.94
N LEU A 66 1.95 -3.84 19.26
CA LEU A 66 0.87 -3.01 18.72
C LEU A 66 0.02 -2.39 19.83
N ASN A 67 -0.28 -3.13 20.91
CA ASN A 67 -1.06 -2.59 22.03
C ASN A 67 -0.31 -1.46 22.75
N ARG A 68 1.02 -1.58 22.89
CA ARG A 68 1.86 -0.49 23.43
C ARG A 68 1.84 0.75 22.54
N ALA A 69 1.88 0.59 21.21
CA ALA A 69 1.80 1.72 20.29
C ALA A 69 0.43 2.44 20.39
N ILE A 70 -0.67 1.68 20.48
CA ILE A 70 -2.03 2.22 20.65
C ILE A 70 -2.15 2.96 21.99
N ALA A 71 -1.69 2.36 23.08
CA ALA A 71 -1.74 2.97 24.41
C ALA A 71 -0.97 4.30 24.46
N ARG A 72 0.17 4.38 23.78
CA ARG A 72 0.94 5.64 23.64
C ARG A 72 0.15 6.70 22.88
N GLY A 73 -0.55 6.34 21.80
CA GLY A 73 -1.39 7.28 21.04
C GLY A 73 -2.55 7.84 21.88
N VAL A 74 -3.21 6.99 22.67
CA VAL A 74 -4.31 7.41 23.57
C VAL A 74 -3.81 8.25 24.75
N GLY A 75 -2.63 7.90 25.30
CA GLY A 75 -2.04 8.57 26.45
C GLY A 75 -1.57 10.00 26.18
N GLY A 76 -1.40 10.37 24.91
CA GLY A 76 -0.90 11.68 24.48
C GLY A 76 0.58 11.85 24.80
N ASP A 77 1.43 11.71 23.78
CA ASP A 77 2.83 12.13 23.88
C ASP A 77 2.94 13.62 23.53
N GLU A 78 3.73 14.39 24.30
CA GLU A 78 3.92 15.85 24.09
C GLU A 78 4.66 16.18 22.77
N ASP A 79 5.29 15.18 22.12
CA ASP A 79 6.38 15.40 21.15
C ASP A 79 6.10 14.93 19.71
N ALA A 80 4.85 14.91 19.25
CA ALA A 80 4.58 14.42 17.89
C ALA A 80 3.47 15.20 17.18
N ASN A 81 3.73 16.43 16.74
CA ASN A 81 2.88 17.11 15.75
C ASN A 81 3.01 16.46 14.36
N MET A 82 2.83 15.13 14.28
CA MET A 82 2.83 14.42 13.01
C MET A 82 1.55 14.73 12.26
N GLU A 83 1.70 15.21 11.03
CA GLU A 83 0.62 15.40 10.07
C GLU A 83 0.74 14.40 8.93
N THR A 84 -0.41 13.98 8.41
CA THR A 84 -0.47 13.20 7.16
C THR A 84 -0.33 14.16 6.00
N ILE A 85 0.68 13.95 5.16
CA ILE A 85 0.96 14.77 3.98
C ILE A 85 0.96 13.86 2.77
N ILE A 86 0.21 14.21 1.73
CA ILE A 86 0.22 13.50 0.46
C ILE A 86 1.01 14.32 -0.55
N TYR A 87 1.98 13.68 -1.19
CA TYR A 87 2.72 14.23 -2.31
C TYR A 87 2.33 13.48 -3.58
N GLU A 88 2.21 14.22 -4.66
CA GLU A 88 1.78 13.73 -5.96
C GLU A 88 2.84 14.07 -7.01
N GLY A 89 3.08 13.19 -7.98
CA GLY A 89 4.07 13.45 -9.02
C GLY A 89 4.07 12.43 -10.14
N TYR A 90 4.97 12.65 -11.09
CA TYR A 90 5.19 11.76 -12.22
C TYR A 90 6.60 11.18 -12.19
N GLY A 91 6.71 9.88 -12.35
CA GLY A 91 7.97 9.14 -12.42
C GLY A 91 8.41 8.83 -13.86
N PRO A 92 9.42 7.97 -14.01
CA PRO A 92 9.86 7.46 -15.30
C PRO A 92 8.71 6.88 -16.14
N GLY A 93 8.74 7.08 -17.46
CA GLY A 93 7.68 6.63 -18.36
C GLY A 93 6.34 7.35 -18.19
N GLY A 94 6.31 8.49 -17.49
CA GLY A 94 5.07 9.23 -17.23
C GLY A 94 4.16 8.57 -16.20
N THR A 95 4.70 7.64 -15.39
CA THR A 95 3.97 6.96 -14.33
C THR A 95 3.44 7.92 -13.29
N ALA A 96 2.17 7.80 -12.96
CA ALA A 96 1.59 8.53 -11.84
C ALA A 96 2.10 7.90 -10.53
N VAL A 97 2.57 8.74 -9.61
CA VAL A 97 3.09 8.32 -8.29
C VAL A 97 2.46 9.18 -7.20
N MET A 98 1.95 8.52 -6.17
CA MET A 98 1.44 9.14 -4.96
C MET A 98 2.21 8.64 -3.75
N VAL A 99 2.61 9.57 -2.89
CA VAL A 99 3.44 9.30 -1.72
C VAL A 99 2.72 9.81 -0.49
N GLU A 100 2.32 8.91 0.39
CA GLU A 100 1.72 9.24 1.66
C GLU A 100 2.82 9.32 2.72
N CYS A 101 2.89 10.44 3.43
CA CYS A 101 3.88 10.72 4.46
C CYS A 101 3.21 11.00 5.80
N LEU A 102 3.94 10.71 6.87
CA LEU A 102 3.61 11.08 8.24
C LEU A 102 4.84 11.76 8.86
N SER A 103 4.76 13.08 9.03
CA SER A 103 5.91 13.92 9.37
C SER A 103 5.55 15.07 10.29
N ASP A 104 6.51 15.49 11.09
CA ASP A 104 6.47 16.72 11.90
C ASP A 104 7.07 17.94 11.19
N ASN A 105 7.61 17.76 9.97
CA ASN A 105 8.30 18.79 9.23
C ASN A 105 8.10 18.64 7.71
N ARG A 106 7.03 19.26 7.22
CA ARG A 106 6.69 19.30 5.78
C ARG A 106 7.83 19.76 4.87
N ASN A 107 8.66 20.70 5.32
CA ASN A 107 9.74 21.27 4.50
C ASN A 107 10.91 20.29 4.32
N ARG A 108 11.25 19.53 5.38
CA ARG A 108 12.24 18.44 5.28
C ARG A 108 11.70 17.34 4.36
N THR A 109 10.49 16.87 4.62
CA THR A 109 9.91 15.75 3.87
C THR A 109 9.76 16.06 2.38
N VAL A 110 9.25 17.25 2.01
CA VAL A 110 9.13 17.61 0.59
C VAL A 110 10.49 17.70 -0.10
N ALA A 111 11.56 18.10 0.60
CA ALA A 111 12.89 18.17 0.02
C ALA A 111 13.44 16.77 -0.29
N GLU A 112 13.25 15.80 0.63
CA GLU A 112 13.65 14.41 0.42
C GLU A 112 12.84 13.74 -0.70
N VAL A 113 11.51 13.89 -0.68
CA VAL A 113 10.63 13.36 -1.73
C VAL A 113 11.01 13.95 -3.08
N ARG A 114 11.16 15.27 -3.17
CA ARG A 114 11.57 15.95 -4.41
C ARG A 114 12.93 15.47 -4.91
N HIS A 115 13.87 15.22 -4.00
CA HIS A 115 15.18 14.68 -4.35
C HIS A 115 15.07 13.30 -5.01
N ALA A 116 14.24 12.40 -4.47
CA ALA A 116 14.01 11.08 -5.06
C ALA A 116 13.44 11.17 -6.49
N PHE A 117 12.41 12.00 -6.70
CA PHE A 117 11.86 12.25 -8.04
C PHE A 117 12.93 12.79 -9.00
N THR A 118 13.62 13.87 -8.60
CA THR A 118 14.62 14.51 -9.48
C THR A 118 15.78 13.57 -9.82
N LYS A 119 16.22 12.74 -8.87
CA LYS A 119 17.35 11.82 -9.06
C LYS A 119 17.03 10.67 -10.03
N THR A 120 15.77 10.33 -10.18
CA THR A 120 15.29 9.22 -11.03
C THR A 120 14.66 9.69 -12.34
N GLY A 121 14.63 11.01 -12.59
CA GLY A 121 14.09 11.59 -13.82
C GLY A 121 12.58 11.81 -13.80
N GLY A 122 11.98 11.89 -12.61
CA GLY A 122 10.59 12.31 -12.40
C GLY A 122 10.48 13.74 -11.83
N ASN A 123 9.25 14.17 -11.57
CA ASN A 123 8.94 15.47 -11.01
C ASN A 123 7.79 15.41 -10.02
N LEU A 124 7.91 16.18 -8.94
CA LEU A 124 6.82 16.42 -8.02
C LEU A 124 5.81 17.40 -8.65
N GLY A 125 4.53 17.03 -8.61
CA GLY A 125 3.41 17.83 -9.08
C GLY A 125 2.78 18.68 -7.98
N THR A 126 1.57 19.15 -8.25
CA THR A 126 0.69 19.82 -7.28
C THR A 126 -0.36 18.84 -6.77
N ASP A 127 -0.95 19.16 -5.62
CA ASP A 127 -2.10 18.44 -5.07
C ASP A 127 -3.22 18.35 -6.14
N GLY A 128 -3.77 17.16 -6.36
CA GLY A 128 -4.77 16.89 -7.39
C GLY A 128 -4.23 16.50 -8.77
N SER A 129 -2.90 16.46 -8.98
CA SER A 129 -2.31 16.15 -10.28
C SER A 129 -2.47 14.68 -10.72
N VAL A 130 -2.46 13.75 -9.78
CA VAL A 130 -2.64 12.31 -10.06
C VAL A 130 -3.65 11.64 -9.14
N SER A 131 -4.05 12.25 -8.02
CA SER A 131 -4.96 11.61 -7.05
C SER A 131 -6.30 11.17 -7.64
N TYR A 132 -6.80 11.85 -8.67
CA TYR A 132 -8.02 11.42 -9.39
C TYR A 132 -7.87 10.08 -10.13
N LEU A 133 -6.63 9.63 -10.38
CA LEU A 133 -6.33 8.33 -10.97
C LEU A 133 -6.36 7.20 -9.94
N PHE A 134 -6.38 7.51 -8.64
CA PHE A 134 -6.30 6.50 -7.59
C PHE A 134 -7.59 6.44 -6.77
N SER A 135 -8.00 5.23 -6.42
CA SER A 135 -9.14 4.97 -5.55
C SER A 135 -8.69 4.19 -4.31
N LYS A 136 -9.09 4.64 -3.12
CA LYS A 136 -8.78 3.92 -1.89
C LYS A 136 -9.70 2.70 -1.77
N LYS A 137 -9.13 1.50 -1.77
CA LYS A 137 -9.88 0.24 -1.73
C LYS A 137 -9.26 -0.75 -0.75
N GLY A 138 -10.07 -1.67 -0.27
CA GLY A 138 -9.59 -2.92 0.28
C GLY A 138 -9.17 -3.86 -0.84
N VAL A 139 -8.09 -4.60 -0.63
CA VAL A 139 -7.61 -5.63 -1.55
C VAL A 139 -7.39 -6.90 -0.75
N ILE A 140 -8.09 -7.96 -1.13
CA ILE A 140 -7.97 -9.30 -0.56
C ILE A 140 -7.42 -10.21 -1.66
N SER A 141 -6.24 -10.76 -1.41
CA SER A 141 -5.44 -11.44 -2.42
C SER A 141 -5.34 -12.93 -2.17
N PHE A 142 -5.52 -13.70 -3.24
CA PHE A 142 -5.26 -15.13 -3.32
C PHE A 142 -4.17 -15.37 -4.37
N GLU A 143 -3.12 -16.12 -4.04
CA GLU A 143 -2.07 -16.52 -4.98
C GLU A 143 -2.59 -17.58 -5.97
N LYS A 144 -3.66 -18.29 -5.59
CA LYS A 144 -4.28 -19.38 -6.34
C LYS A 144 -5.61 -19.74 -5.70
N GLY A 145 -6.55 -20.22 -6.51
CA GLY A 145 -7.86 -20.65 -6.04
C GLY A 145 -8.79 -20.99 -7.21
N ASP A 146 -10.00 -21.43 -6.87
CA ASP A 146 -11.08 -21.58 -7.83
C ASP A 146 -11.74 -20.21 -8.04
N GLU A 147 -11.62 -19.67 -9.25
CA GLU A 147 -12.09 -18.33 -9.60
C GLU A 147 -13.60 -18.16 -9.36
N ASP A 148 -14.41 -19.11 -9.83
CA ASP A 148 -15.87 -19.04 -9.74
C ASP A 148 -16.31 -19.04 -8.26
N VAL A 149 -15.72 -19.92 -7.46
CA VAL A 149 -16.04 -20.05 -6.03
C VAL A 149 -15.63 -18.79 -5.25
N ILE A 150 -14.43 -18.25 -5.50
CA ILE A 150 -13.96 -17.04 -4.81
C ILE A 150 -14.80 -15.84 -5.22
N MET A 151 -15.09 -15.69 -6.51
CA MET A 151 -15.88 -14.58 -7.03
C MET A 151 -17.30 -14.58 -6.46
N GLU A 152 -17.98 -15.72 -6.47
CA GLU A 152 -19.35 -15.84 -5.93
C GLU A 152 -19.39 -15.45 -4.44
N ALA A 153 -18.53 -16.05 -3.62
CA ALA A 153 -18.47 -15.76 -2.19
C ALA A 153 -18.06 -14.31 -1.89
N ALA A 154 -17.15 -13.73 -2.68
CA ALA A 154 -16.72 -12.35 -2.54
C ALA A 154 -17.86 -11.36 -2.82
N LEU A 155 -18.59 -11.57 -3.91
CA LEU A 155 -19.71 -10.71 -4.29
C LEU A 155 -20.86 -10.82 -3.28
N GLU A 156 -21.17 -12.02 -2.78
CA GLU A 156 -22.15 -12.22 -1.70
C GLU A 156 -21.74 -11.48 -0.41
N ALA A 157 -20.44 -11.41 -0.12
CA ALA A 157 -19.90 -10.72 1.03
C ALA A 157 -19.83 -9.19 0.86
N GLY A 158 -20.08 -8.65 -0.34
CA GLY A 158 -20.07 -7.21 -0.64
C GLY A 158 -18.81 -6.69 -1.32
N ALA A 159 -18.05 -7.55 -2.01
CA ALA A 159 -16.96 -7.09 -2.86
C ALA A 159 -17.46 -6.17 -4.00
N GLU A 160 -16.66 -5.18 -4.36
CA GLU A 160 -16.93 -4.26 -5.45
C GLU A 160 -16.48 -4.81 -6.81
N ASP A 161 -15.39 -5.58 -6.83
CA ASP A 161 -14.81 -6.16 -8.05
C ASP A 161 -13.93 -7.38 -7.73
N VAL A 162 -13.70 -8.23 -8.73
CA VAL A 162 -12.81 -9.40 -8.64
C VAL A 162 -11.98 -9.49 -9.92
N VAL A 163 -10.66 -9.57 -9.79
CA VAL A 163 -9.72 -9.61 -10.92
C VAL A 163 -8.85 -10.86 -10.82
N THR A 164 -8.89 -11.67 -11.86
CA THR A 164 -8.03 -12.85 -12.05
C THR A 164 -6.87 -12.50 -12.99
N PHE A 165 -5.65 -12.88 -12.61
CA PHE A 165 -4.42 -12.63 -13.38
C PHE A 165 -3.97 -13.88 -14.14
N ASP A 166 -3.06 -13.72 -15.10
CA ASP A 166 -2.57 -14.82 -15.97
C ASP A 166 -1.85 -15.94 -15.19
N ASP A 167 -1.31 -15.63 -14.00
CA ASP A 167 -0.67 -16.59 -13.09
C ASP A 167 -1.68 -17.32 -12.17
N GLY A 168 -2.98 -17.06 -12.34
CA GLY A 168 -4.05 -17.65 -11.52
C GLY A 168 -4.22 -16.98 -10.16
N ALA A 169 -3.51 -15.88 -9.91
CA ALA A 169 -3.76 -15.06 -8.73
C ALA A 169 -5.10 -14.32 -8.88
N ILE A 170 -5.76 -14.06 -7.76
CA ILE A 170 -7.06 -13.39 -7.71
C ILE A 170 -6.99 -12.24 -6.70
N ASP A 171 -7.42 -11.05 -7.11
CA ASP A 171 -7.65 -9.91 -6.22
C ASP A 171 -9.13 -9.57 -6.13
N VAL A 172 -9.63 -9.57 -4.90
CA VAL A 172 -10.97 -9.12 -4.55
C VAL A 172 -10.87 -7.69 -4.02
N TYR A 173 -11.56 -6.76 -4.68
CA TYR A 173 -11.60 -5.36 -4.30
C TYR A 173 -12.87 -5.04 -3.50
N THR A 174 -12.74 -4.19 -2.49
CA THR A 174 -13.85 -3.78 -1.63
C THR A 174 -13.80 -2.27 -1.37
N ALA A 175 -14.90 -1.71 -0.87
CA ALA A 175 -14.83 -0.46 -0.13
C ALA A 175 -13.80 -0.62 1.01
N TRP A 176 -12.93 0.37 1.21
CA TRP A 176 -11.78 0.20 2.11
C TRP A 176 -12.19 -0.01 3.58
N GLU A 177 -13.32 0.53 4.00
CA GLU A 177 -13.89 0.35 5.34
C GLU A 177 -14.46 -1.06 5.55
N GLU A 178 -14.85 -1.75 4.47
CA GLU A 178 -15.55 -3.03 4.47
C GLU A 178 -14.61 -4.22 4.28
N MET A 179 -13.36 -3.98 3.91
CA MET A 179 -12.34 -5.01 3.66
C MET A 179 -12.30 -6.09 4.74
N GLY A 180 -12.29 -5.70 6.01
CA GLY A 180 -12.25 -6.65 7.13
C GLY A 180 -13.48 -7.56 7.18
N ALA A 181 -14.68 -7.02 6.91
CA ALA A 181 -15.91 -7.80 6.92
C ALA A 181 -15.95 -8.80 5.76
N VAL A 182 -15.53 -8.37 4.56
CA VAL A 182 -15.44 -9.25 3.38
C VAL A 182 -14.40 -10.35 3.60
N ARG A 183 -13.22 -10.01 4.13
CA ARG A 183 -12.17 -10.99 4.47
C ARG A 183 -12.70 -12.04 5.44
N ASP A 184 -13.37 -11.61 6.51
CA ASP A 184 -13.87 -12.51 7.55
C ASP A 184 -14.98 -13.43 7.01
N ALA A 185 -15.83 -12.93 6.10
CA ALA A 185 -16.84 -13.73 5.42
C ALA A 185 -16.22 -14.80 4.50
N LEU A 186 -15.21 -14.43 3.71
CA LEU A 186 -14.46 -15.36 2.88
C LEU A 186 -13.77 -16.44 3.72
N GLU A 187 -13.11 -16.06 4.82
CA GLU A 187 -12.46 -17.02 5.72
C GLU A 187 -13.48 -17.97 6.37
N ALA A 188 -14.67 -17.47 6.77
CA ALA A 188 -15.76 -18.29 7.30
C ALA A 188 -16.32 -19.28 6.26
N ALA A 189 -16.28 -18.94 4.97
CA ALA A 189 -16.61 -19.82 3.87
C ALA A 189 -15.49 -20.84 3.52
N GLY A 190 -14.37 -20.83 4.26
CA GLY A 190 -13.21 -21.69 4.02
C GLY A 190 -12.25 -21.16 2.96
N LEU A 191 -12.45 -19.93 2.49
CA LEU A 191 -11.61 -19.25 1.50
C LEU A 191 -10.63 -18.33 2.20
N LYS A 192 -9.53 -18.91 2.69
CA LYS A 192 -8.48 -18.16 3.38
C LYS A 192 -7.61 -17.40 2.37
N ALA A 193 -7.62 -16.08 2.45
CA ALA A 193 -6.76 -15.21 1.65
C ALA A 193 -5.28 -15.30 2.08
N ASP A 194 -4.38 -15.06 1.12
CA ASP A 194 -2.93 -15.00 1.35
C ASP A 194 -2.49 -13.63 1.88
N ASN A 195 -3.15 -12.56 1.45
CA ASN A 195 -2.94 -11.21 1.95
C ASN A 195 -4.25 -10.42 1.97
N ALA A 196 -4.37 -9.45 2.87
CA ALA A 196 -5.47 -8.50 2.89
C ALA A 196 -4.95 -7.14 3.39
N GLU A 197 -5.17 -6.08 2.60
CA GLU A 197 -4.70 -4.73 2.91
C GLU A 197 -5.62 -3.64 2.37
N VAL A 198 -5.39 -2.41 2.83
CA VAL A 198 -6.01 -1.22 2.26
C VAL A 198 -4.94 -0.47 1.46
N SER A 199 -5.23 -0.16 0.20
CA SER A 199 -4.27 0.45 -0.72
C SER A 199 -4.96 1.46 -1.66
N MET A 200 -4.16 2.19 -2.42
CA MET A 200 -4.62 3.11 -3.46
C MET A 200 -4.47 2.44 -4.83
N ILE A 201 -5.60 2.13 -5.46
CA ILE A 201 -5.68 1.36 -6.71
C ILE A 201 -5.82 2.31 -7.89
N PRO A 202 -4.90 2.25 -8.87
CA PRO A 202 -4.95 3.12 -10.05
C PRO A 202 -6.06 2.67 -11.02
N SER A 203 -6.75 3.63 -11.63
CA SER A 203 -7.78 3.41 -12.66
C SER A 203 -7.21 3.28 -14.08
N THR A 204 -5.93 3.60 -14.25
CA THR A 204 -5.19 3.47 -15.51
C THR A 204 -3.87 2.75 -15.26
N LYS A 205 -3.27 2.23 -16.32
CA LYS A 205 -1.96 1.58 -16.30
C LYS A 205 -0.99 2.34 -17.20
N ALA A 206 0.26 2.40 -16.81
CA ALA A 206 1.34 2.98 -17.59
C ALA A 206 2.37 1.87 -17.89
N ASP A 207 2.42 1.42 -19.14
CA ASP A 207 3.30 0.34 -19.57
C ASP A 207 4.77 0.72 -19.40
N MET A 208 5.53 -0.14 -18.72
CA MET A 208 6.96 0.04 -18.50
C MET A 208 7.78 -0.82 -19.45
N ASP A 209 8.91 -0.26 -19.90
CA ASP A 209 9.93 -0.94 -20.69
C ASP A 209 11.20 -1.24 -19.86
N ALA A 210 12.16 -1.92 -20.47
CA ALA A 210 13.43 -2.28 -19.83
C ALA A 210 14.28 -1.07 -19.39
N GLU A 211 14.02 0.14 -19.88
CA GLU A 211 14.74 1.35 -19.48
C GLU A 211 14.04 2.13 -18.36
N THR A 212 12.71 2.11 -18.34
CA THR A 212 11.85 2.88 -17.43
C THR A 212 11.53 2.10 -16.16
N ALA A 213 11.31 0.78 -16.24
CA ALA A 213 11.02 -0.07 -15.08
C ALA A 213 12.13 -0.01 -14.00
N PRO A 214 13.44 -0.16 -14.30
CA PRO A 214 14.48 -0.08 -13.27
C PRO A 214 14.56 1.30 -12.61
N LYS A 215 14.26 2.37 -13.37
CA LYS A 215 14.26 3.74 -12.83
C LYS A 215 13.06 3.97 -11.90
N LEU A 216 11.89 3.43 -12.24
CA LEU A 216 10.71 3.48 -11.38
C LEU A 216 10.95 2.72 -10.08
N LEU A 217 11.48 1.49 -10.15
CA LEU A 217 11.82 0.70 -8.96
C LEU A 217 12.82 1.45 -8.07
N ARG A 218 13.83 2.09 -8.66
CA ARG A 218 14.77 2.94 -7.93
C ARG A 218 14.09 4.15 -7.26
N LEU A 219 13.13 4.78 -7.93
CA LEU A 219 12.36 5.89 -7.35
C LEU A 219 11.60 5.42 -6.11
N ILE A 220 10.88 4.29 -6.24
CA ILE A 220 10.14 3.68 -5.14
C ILE A 220 11.09 3.35 -3.99
N ASP A 221 12.24 2.73 -4.27
CA ASP A 221 13.23 2.40 -3.24
C ASP A 221 13.72 3.61 -2.46
N MET A 222 14.06 4.69 -3.17
CA MET A 222 14.52 5.94 -2.57
C MET A 222 13.43 6.59 -1.71
N LEU A 223 12.18 6.55 -2.16
CA LEU A 223 11.03 7.07 -1.39
C LEU A 223 10.76 6.21 -0.16
N GLU A 224 10.75 4.88 -0.30
CA GLU A 224 10.54 3.96 0.83
C GLU A 224 11.70 4.01 1.84
N ASP A 225 12.88 4.47 1.43
CA ASP A 225 14.01 4.70 2.32
C ASP A 225 13.88 5.95 3.19
N CYS A 226 13.05 6.92 2.80
CA CYS A 226 12.70 8.07 3.63
C CYS A 226 11.88 7.61 4.83
N ASP A 227 12.25 8.08 6.02
CA ASP A 227 11.56 7.71 7.26
C ASP A 227 10.15 8.29 7.34
N ASP A 228 9.93 9.48 6.77
CA ASP A 228 8.64 10.17 6.78
C ASP A 228 7.61 9.53 5.82
N VAL A 229 8.07 8.81 4.79
CA VAL A 229 7.18 8.16 3.80
C VAL A 229 6.53 6.92 4.42
N GLN A 230 5.21 6.89 4.49
CA GLN A 230 4.43 5.72 4.92
C GLN A 230 4.18 4.77 3.75
N GLU A 231 3.70 5.30 2.62
CA GLU A 231 3.29 4.51 1.47
C GLU A 231 3.68 5.16 0.14
N VAL A 232 3.93 4.32 -0.86
CA VAL A 232 4.19 4.71 -2.24
C VAL A 232 3.27 3.90 -3.14
N TYR A 233 2.44 4.59 -3.91
CA TYR A 233 1.51 4.01 -4.87
C TYR A 233 1.87 4.49 -6.28
N HIS A 234 1.76 3.63 -7.28
CA HIS A 234 2.02 3.98 -8.67
C HIS A 234 1.11 3.22 -9.63
N ASN A 235 1.00 3.71 -10.86
CA ASN A 235 0.29 3.03 -11.94
C ASN A 235 1.19 2.38 -12.99
N GLY A 236 2.52 2.39 -12.77
CA GLY A 236 3.47 1.69 -13.64
C GLY A 236 3.22 0.19 -13.65
N GLU A 237 2.98 -0.37 -14.83
CA GLU A 237 2.73 -1.79 -15.06
C GLU A 237 3.95 -2.43 -15.73
N ILE A 238 4.47 -3.49 -15.12
CA ILE A 238 5.65 -4.22 -15.60
C ILE A 238 5.16 -5.57 -16.11
N SER A 239 5.33 -5.80 -17.42
CA SER A 239 5.01 -7.09 -18.03
C SER A 239 5.99 -8.18 -17.60
N ASP A 240 5.61 -9.45 -17.74
CA ASP A 240 6.48 -10.59 -17.41
C ASP A 240 7.82 -10.56 -18.16
N GLU A 241 7.80 -10.11 -19.42
CA GLU A 241 8.99 -9.98 -20.26
C GLU A 241 9.97 -8.95 -19.70
N VAL A 242 9.46 -7.77 -19.30
CA VAL A 242 10.29 -6.72 -18.70
C VAL A 242 10.76 -7.14 -17.30
N ALA A 243 9.88 -7.74 -16.50
CA ALA A 243 10.22 -8.22 -15.16
C ALA A 243 11.34 -9.26 -15.14
N ALA A 244 11.51 -10.04 -16.22
CA ALA A 244 12.59 -11.01 -16.38
C ALA A 244 13.96 -10.36 -16.66
N THR A 245 13.99 -9.07 -17.02
CA THR A 245 15.23 -8.31 -17.31
C THR A 245 15.77 -7.54 -16.11
N LEU A 246 14.98 -7.45 -15.04
CA LEU A 246 15.26 -6.73 -13.79
C LEU A 246 15.94 -7.65 -12.76
#